data_AF-A0A7K0LFU0-F1
#
_entry.id   AF-A0A7K0LFU0-F1
#
_cell.length_a   1.000
_cell.length_b   1.000
_cell.length_c   1.000
_cell.angle_alpha   90.00
_cell.angle_beta   90.00
_cell.angle_gamma   90.00
#
_symmetry.space_group_name_H-M   'P 1'
#
loop_
_entity.id
_entity.type
_entity.pdbx_description
1 polymer ?
#
loop_
_entity_poly.entity_id
_entity_poly.type
_entity_poly.pdbx_seq_one_letter_code
_entity_poly.pdbx_strand_id
1 'polypeptide(L)'
;MTKSSGESQRDFAAATLLDDDATPVVVEKRARQSLAWLSAHRFEVLIAAVAILPFVVSVVRSIVDGYTPLGDDGLLVLRSRDVFTAFNPLLGTWSSSSVAFGVQINNPGPLLFDLMAMPVKLFGSGPGIAIGVGAMNAACLLAAAVIAHRVAGRIAFLLILLVGASFAWSMGSELIYDVWQPHSLLFPFFLLIVLAWSFAEGKLKALAWSIAVASLLIQTHLSYVYLAPLIILVGVFLYLWSQRAGFVAALGSLKRPVLWSVGVGIVLWAQPLWQQLHGPGESNMDRLIDAASGKYGSMPSFGTSLAVRFVGAVIALPPWILRSSFAESIP
;
A
#
# COMPACT_ATOMS: atom_id res chain seq x y z
N MET A 1 67.98 -12.63 -6.39
CA MET A 1 67.85 -11.35 -5.67
C MET A 1 67.67 -10.30 -6.75
N THR A 2 66.62 -9.48 -6.88
CA THR A 2 65.51 -9.12 -5.99
C THR A 2 64.45 -8.38 -6.84
N LYS A 3 63.21 -8.39 -6.35
CA LYS A 3 61.97 -7.80 -6.88
C LYS A 3 62.01 -6.28 -7.12
N SER A 4 60.99 -5.80 -7.86
CA SER A 4 60.36 -4.45 -7.89
C SER A 4 60.52 -3.79 -9.27
N SER A 5 59.49 -3.41 -10.02
CA SER A 5 58.22 -2.79 -9.64
C SER A 5 57.14 -3.06 -10.72
N GLY A 6 56.03 -3.66 -10.31
CA GLY A 6 54.84 -3.93 -11.14
C GLY A 6 53.72 -2.96 -10.79
N GLU A 7 53.96 -1.66 -10.91
CA GLU A 7 53.10 -0.62 -10.33
C GLU A 7 52.69 0.49 -11.32
N SER A 8 52.75 0.21 -12.64
CA SER A 8 52.30 1.17 -13.67
C SER A 8 51.16 0.65 -14.56
N GLN A 9 50.63 -0.54 -14.31
CA GLN A 9 49.54 -1.13 -15.12
C GLN A 9 48.24 -1.38 -14.36
N ARG A 10 48.16 -1.02 -13.06
CA ARG A 10 46.94 -1.21 -12.24
C ARG A 10 46.07 0.04 -12.09
N ASP A 11 46.57 1.22 -12.45
CA ASP A 11 45.79 2.47 -12.35
C ASP A 11 44.97 2.82 -13.60
N PHE A 12 45.02 1.98 -14.65
CA PHE A 12 44.16 2.14 -15.84
C PHE A 12 42.91 1.25 -15.83
N ALA A 13 42.68 0.47 -14.76
CA ALA A 13 41.59 -0.51 -14.67
C ALA A 13 40.47 -0.13 -13.68
N ALA A 14 40.50 1.07 -13.10
CA ALA A 14 39.54 1.48 -12.06
C ALA A 14 38.68 2.70 -12.42
N ALA A 15 38.61 3.10 -13.70
CA ALA A 15 37.89 4.30 -14.13
C ALA A 15 36.75 4.03 -15.15
N THR A 16 36.21 2.81 -15.20
CA THR A 16 35.20 2.44 -16.22
C THR A 16 34.01 1.68 -15.64
N LEU A 17 33.52 2.10 -14.47
CA LEU A 17 32.28 1.57 -13.87
C LEU A 17 31.33 2.69 -13.41
N LEU A 18 31.22 3.73 -14.23
CA LEU A 18 30.03 4.59 -14.29
C LEU A 18 29.47 4.43 -15.69
N ASP A 19 28.67 3.38 -15.86
CA ASP A 19 27.93 3.04 -17.07
C ASP A 19 26.74 4.02 -17.19
N ASP A 20 27.05 5.28 -17.51
CA ASP A 20 26.09 6.37 -17.73
C ASP A 20 25.88 6.66 -19.24
N ASP A 21 26.46 5.83 -20.12
CA ASP A 21 26.32 5.95 -21.56
C ASP A 21 25.18 5.06 -22.09
N ALA A 22 23.95 5.40 -21.71
CA ALA A 22 22.85 5.12 -22.62
C ALA A 22 23.11 5.95 -23.90
N THR A 23 23.77 5.35 -24.89
CA THR A 23 24.11 6.03 -26.16
C THR A 23 22.92 6.87 -26.67
N PRO A 24 23.15 8.10 -27.18
CA PRO A 24 22.07 9.04 -27.53
C PRO A 24 20.98 8.41 -28.41
N VAL A 25 21.37 7.46 -29.26
CA VAL A 25 20.51 6.67 -30.15
C VAL A 25 19.53 5.76 -29.38
N VAL A 26 19.94 5.16 -28.27
CA VAL A 26 19.07 4.32 -27.42
C VAL A 26 18.05 5.16 -26.66
N VAL A 27 18.48 6.33 -26.15
CA VAL A 27 17.59 7.29 -25.47
C VAL A 27 16.55 7.82 -26.46
N GLU A 28 16.97 8.22 -27.66
CA GLU A 28 16.09 8.74 -28.70
C GLU A 28 15.11 7.66 -29.21
N LYS A 29 15.57 6.42 -29.39
CA LYS A 29 14.70 5.30 -29.78
C LYS A 29 13.67 4.97 -28.71
N ARG A 30 14.05 4.97 -27.41
CA ARG A 30 13.11 4.79 -26.29
C ARG A 30 12.12 5.95 -26.22
N ALA A 31 12.57 7.19 -26.37
CA ALA A 31 11.70 8.37 -26.36
C ALA A 31 10.67 8.31 -27.50
N ARG A 32 11.09 7.97 -28.73
CA ARG A 32 10.19 7.79 -29.88
C ARG A 32 9.21 6.63 -29.67
N GLN A 33 9.66 5.51 -29.08
CA GLN A 33 8.78 4.39 -28.75
C GLN A 33 7.74 4.75 -27.67
N SER A 34 8.14 5.49 -26.63
CA SER A 34 7.24 6.00 -25.61
C SER A 34 6.23 7.00 -26.19
N LEU A 35 6.67 7.92 -27.05
CA LEU A 35 5.78 8.88 -27.71
C LEU A 35 4.80 8.19 -28.66
N ALA A 36 5.26 7.19 -29.43
CA ALA A 36 4.39 6.37 -30.27
C ALA A 36 3.35 5.60 -29.43
N TRP A 37 3.77 5.01 -28.31
CA TRP A 37 2.87 4.32 -27.38
C TRP A 37 1.85 5.28 -26.76
N LEU A 38 2.27 6.45 -26.29
CA LEU A 38 1.40 7.49 -25.75
C LEU A 38 0.41 7.99 -26.81
N SER A 39 0.85 8.15 -28.06
CA SER A 39 -0.04 8.57 -29.15
C SER A 39 -1.12 7.53 -29.45
N ALA A 40 -0.77 6.24 -29.38
CA ALA A 40 -1.69 5.13 -29.59
C ALA A 40 -2.68 4.95 -28.43
N HIS A 41 -2.26 5.24 -27.20
CA HIS A 41 -3.07 5.10 -25.97
C HIS A 41 -3.52 6.46 -25.40
N ARG A 42 -3.56 7.50 -26.25
CA ARG A 42 -3.84 8.88 -25.83
C ARG A 42 -5.17 9.02 -25.10
N PHE A 43 -6.16 8.20 -25.48
CA PHE A 43 -7.46 8.19 -24.85
C PHE A 43 -7.38 7.61 -23.44
N GLU A 44 -6.73 6.45 -23.27
CA GLU A 44 -6.55 5.79 -21.98
C GLU A 44 -5.76 6.67 -21.02
N VAL A 45 -4.70 7.33 -21.50
CA VAL A 45 -3.91 8.29 -20.73
C VAL A 45 -4.76 9.49 -20.31
N LEU A 46 -5.56 10.05 -21.23
CA LEU A 46 -6.45 11.17 -20.92
C LEU A 46 -7.50 10.79 -19.87
N ILE A 47 -8.14 9.62 -20.00
CA ILE A 47 -9.14 9.16 -19.05
C ILE A 47 -8.51 8.83 -17.69
N ALA A 48 -7.30 8.24 -17.66
CA ALA A 48 -6.55 8.05 -16.43
C ALA A 48 -6.22 9.39 -15.75
N ALA A 49 -5.79 10.39 -16.53
CA ALA A 49 -5.52 11.74 -16.03
C ALA A 49 -6.79 12.40 -15.45
N VAL A 50 -7.94 12.25 -16.11
CA VAL A 50 -9.23 12.72 -15.59
C VAL A 50 -9.63 11.98 -14.31
N ALA A 51 -9.41 10.67 -14.25
CA ALA A 51 -9.76 9.86 -13.07
C ALA A 51 -8.91 10.20 -11.83
N ILE A 52 -7.66 10.61 -12.01
CA ILE A 52 -6.79 11.05 -10.90
C ILE A 52 -6.94 12.55 -10.57
N LEU A 53 -7.69 13.31 -11.37
CA LEU A 53 -7.88 14.75 -11.16
C LEU A 53 -8.42 15.08 -9.75
N PRO A 54 -9.39 14.33 -9.15
CA PRO A 54 -9.84 14.59 -7.79
C PRO A 54 -8.70 14.52 -6.76
N PHE A 55 -7.75 13.61 -6.93
CA PHE A 55 -6.60 13.46 -6.03
C PHE A 55 -5.69 14.68 -6.11
N VAL A 56 -5.37 15.12 -7.32
CA VAL A 56 -4.57 16.33 -7.54
C VAL A 56 -5.27 17.56 -6.97
N VAL A 57 -6.56 17.74 -7.26
CA VAL A 57 -7.34 18.88 -6.77
C VAL A 57 -7.42 18.88 -5.24
N SER A 58 -7.67 17.73 -4.61
CA SER A 58 -7.73 17.62 -3.16
C SER A 58 -6.41 17.98 -2.49
N VAL A 59 -5.28 17.48 -3.03
CA VAL A 59 -3.94 17.81 -2.50
C VAL A 59 -3.60 19.28 -2.70
N VAL A 60 -3.91 19.86 -3.86
CA VAL A 60 -3.66 21.29 -4.11
C VAL A 60 -4.48 22.14 -3.15
N ARG A 61 -5.78 21.83 -2.97
CA ARG A 61 -6.65 22.54 -2.03
C ARG A 61 -6.13 22.43 -0.60
N SER A 62 -5.76 21.23 -0.14
CA SER A 62 -5.25 21.04 1.21
C SER A 62 -3.99 21.87 1.49
N ILE A 63 -3.10 22.00 0.50
CA ILE A 63 -1.89 22.83 0.62
C ILE A 63 -2.25 24.31 0.66
N VAL A 64 -3.14 24.76 -0.24
CA VAL A 64 -3.57 26.17 -0.31
C VAL A 64 -4.31 26.60 0.94
N ASP A 65 -5.14 25.72 1.50
CA ASP A 65 -5.96 25.99 2.69
C ASP A 65 -5.17 25.81 4.00
N GLY A 66 -3.88 25.44 3.93
CA GLY A 66 -2.99 25.35 5.09
C GLY A 66 -3.25 24.14 5.98
N TYR A 67 -3.64 22.99 5.40
CA TYR A 67 -3.86 21.74 6.13
C TYR A 67 -2.71 21.46 7.10
N THR A 68 -3.06 21.20 8.36
CA THR A 68 -2.13 20.87 9.41
C THR A 68 -2.58 19.59 10.08
N PRO A 69 -1.75 18.52 10.06
CA PRO A 69 -2.09 17.25 10.69
C PRO A 69 -2.07 17.41 12.22
N LEU A 70 -3.19 17.06 12.87
CA LEU A 70 -3.42 17.16 14.31
C LEU A 70 -3.83 15.79 14.88
N GLY A 71 -3.73 15.62 16.20
CA GLY A 71 -4.09 14.36 16.85
C GLY A 71 -3.28 13.17 16.33
N ASP A 72 -3.98 12.11 15.90
CA ASP A 72 -3.36 10.89 15.37
C ASP A 72 -2.51 11.17 14.11
N ASP A 73 -2.93 12.09 13.24
CA ASP A 73 -2.17 12.48 12.07
C ASP A 73 -0.86 13.15 12.45
N GLY A 74 -0.89 13.99 13.49
CA GLY A 74 0.31 14.63 14.04
C GLY A 74 1.32 13.58 14.52
N LEU A 75 0.85 12.52 15.18
CA LEU A 75 1.70 11.40 15.58
C LEU A 75 2.28 10.67 14.35
N LEU A 76 1.45 10.38 13.34
CA LEU A 76 1.89 9.76 12.08
C LEU A 76 3.00 10.59 11.40
N VAL A 77 2.87 11.92 11.39
CA VAL A 77 3.88 12.84 10.83
C VAL A 77 5.18 12.77 11.61
N LEU A 78 5.13 12.82 12.94
CA LEU A 78 6.33 12.76 13.79
C LEU A 78 7.08 11.44 13.53
N ARG A 79 6.36 10.32 13.53
CA ARG A 79 6.96 8.99 13.27
C ARG A 79 7.50 8.87 11.84
N SER A 80 6.87 9.52 10.86
CA SER A 80 7.40 9.59 9.49
C SER A 80 8.68 10.43 9.40
N ARG A 81 8.82 11.49 10.21
CA ARG A 81 10.07 12.28 10.28
C ARG A 81 11.22 11.50 10.92
N ASP A 82 10.91 10.61 11.86
CA ASP A 82 11.88 9.77 12.56
C ASP A 82 12.54 8.71 11.64
N VAL A 83 11.92 8.37 10.50
CA VAL A 83 12.49 7.41 9.54
C VAL A 83 13.86 7.89 9.03
N PHE A 84 14.84 7.00 8.92
CA PHE A 84 16.23 7.31 8.59
C PHE A 84 16.93 8.24 9.59
N THR A 85 16.52 8.21 10.85
CA THR A 85 17.22 8.88 11.97
C THR A 85 17.60 7.87 13.04
N ALA A 86 18.23 8.33 14.12
CA ALA A 86 18.50 7.49 15.30
C ALA A 86 17.21 6.96 15.97
N PHE A 87 16.04 7.55 15.70
CA PHE A 87 14.76 7.18 16.29
C PHE A 87 13.85 6.37 15.33
N ASN A 88 14.44 5.74 14.31
CA ASN A 88 13.72 5.05 13.24
C ASN A 88 12.62 4.10 13.76
N PRO A 89 11.35 4.27 13.35
CA PRO A 89 10.29 3.39 13.80
C PRO A 89 10.46 1.98 13.24
N LEU A 90 10.31 0.97 14.11
CA LEU A 90 10.30 -0.44 13.72
C LEU A 90 8.90 -1.07 13.77
N LEU A 91 7.95 -0.35 14.35
CA LEU A 91 6.55 -0.75 14.54
C LEU A 91 5.65 0.36 14.01
N GLY A 92 4.37 0.03 13.80
CA GLY A 92 3.34 0.99 13.42
C GLY A 92 2.90 1.88 14.59
N THR A 93 1.76 2.56 14.42
CA THR A 93 1.20 3.43 15.46
C THR A 93 0.78 2.66 16.71
N TRP A 94 0.85 3.35 17.85
CA TRP A 94 0.29 2.87 19.09
C TRP A 94 -1.22 2.68 18.94
N SER A 95 -1.73 1.54 19.41
CA SER A 95 -3.15 1.20 19.29
C SER A 95 -3.92 1.57 20.55
N SER A 96 -5.13 2.11 20.39
CA SER A 96 -6.06 2.36 21.50
C SER A 96 -6.39 1.09 22.30
N SER A 97 -6.22 -0.10 21.71
CA SER A 97 -6.28 -1.39 22.42
C SER A 97 -5.34 -1.44 23.63
N SER A 98 -4.25 -0.65 23.62
CA SER A 98 -3.32 -0.57 24.74
C SER A 98 -3.96 -0.02 26.02
N VAL A 99 -4.90 0.91 25.88
CA VAL A 99 -5.69 1.42 27.02
C VAL A 99 -6.59 0.32 27.55
N ALA A 100 -7.27 -0.39 26.65
CA ALA A 100 -8.25 -1.39 27.02
C ALA A 100 -7.62 -2.62 27.69
N PHE A 101 -6.42 -3.02 27.27
CA PHE A 101 -5.71 -4.18 27.81
C PHE A 101 -4.65 -3.82 28.87
N GLY A 102 -4.37 -2.52 29.09
CA GLY A 102 -3.35 -2.06 30.05
C GLY A 102 -1.90 -2.42 29.66
N VAL A 103 -1.67 -2.80 28.39
CA VAL A 103 -0.35 -3.21 27.87
C VAL A 103 -0.05 -2.47 26.56
N GLN A 104 1.21 -2.19 26.29
CA GLN A 104 1.61 -1.41 25.11
C GLN A 104 1.53 -2.26 23.83
N ILE A 105 0.53 -2.01 23.00
CA ILE A 105 0.27 -2.70 21.72
C ILE A 105 0.36 -1.69 20.58
N ASN A 106 1.18 -2.01 19.58
CA ASN A 106 1.33 -1.22 18.37
C ASN A 106 0.83 -1.98 17.15
N ASN A 107 0.45 -1.25 16.11
CA ASN A 107 0.25 -1.81 14.78
C ASN A 107 1.54 -2.52 14.32
N PRO A 108 1.42 -3.59 13.53
CA PRO A 108 2.51 -4.55 13.37
C PRO A 108 3.79 -3.98 12.79
N GLY A 109 3.76 -2.93 11.96
CA GLY A 109 4.99 -2.43 11.34
C GLY A 109 4.90 -1.00 10.77
N PRO A 110 6.04 -0.46 10.35
CA PRO A 110 6.21 0.97 10.10
C PRO A 110 5.99 1.40 8.65
N LEU A 111 5.58 0.51 7.73
CA LEU A 111 5.57 0.78 6.28
C LEU A 111 4.88 2.08 5.85
N LEU A 112 3.79 2.48 6.52
CA LEU A 112 3.16 3.77 6.22
C LEU A 112 4.08 4.95 6.57
N PHE A 113 4.80 4.88 7.70
CA PHE A 113 5.82 5.87 8.06
C PHE A 113 6.94 5.89 7.04
N ASP A 114 7.43 4.72 6.63
CA ASP A 114 8.52 4.61 5.65
C ASP A 114 8.11 5.24 4.31
N LEU A 115 6.85 5.03 3.90
CA LEU A 115 6.30 5.61 2.68
C LEU A 115 6.10 7.13 2.77
N MET A 116 5.65 7.63 3.92
CA MET A 116 5.41 9.06 4.15
C MET A 116 6.69 9.84 4.49
N ALA A 117 7.78 9.16 4.85
CA ALA A 117 9.02 9.78 5.29
C ALA A 117 9.57 10.82 4.32
N MET A 118 9.72 10.45 3.04
CA MET A 118 10.28 11.34 2.03
C MET A 118 9.37 12.53 1.71
N PRO A 119 8.06 12.34 1.45
CA PRO A 119 7.14 13.47 1.29
C PRO A 119 7.19 14.44 2.47
N VAL A 120 7.17 13.94 3.70
CA VAL A 120 7.18 14.79 4.92
C VAL A 120 8.51 15.53 5.11
N LYS A 121 9.64 14.88 4.84
CA LYS A 121 10.97 15.52 4.95
C LYS A 121 11.19 16.60 3.88
N LEU A 122 10.68 16.39 2.67
CA LEU A 122 10.87 17.31 1.54
C LEU A 122 9.91 18.50 1.56
N PHE A 123 8.65 18.28 1.94
CA PHE A 123 7.59 19.29 1.80
C PHE A 123 6.99 19.74 3.14
N GLY A 124 7.53 19.28 4.27
CA GLY A 124 7.02 19.59 5.61
C GLY A 124 5.84 18.72 6.04
N SER A 125 5.22 19.04 7.18
CA SER A 125 4.18 18.21 7.80
C SER A 125 2.91 18.11 6.95
N GLY A 126 2.17 19.22 6.80
CA GLY A 126 0.90 19.25 6.07
C GLY A 126 1.03 18.91 4.59
N PRO A 127 1.81 19.69 3.82
CA PRO A 127 1.98 19.43 2.39
C PRO A 127 2.61 18.06 2.10
N GLY A 128 3.60 17.64 2.90
CA GLY A 128 4.25 16.35 2.73
C GLY A 128 3.30 15.17 2.91
N ILE A 129 2.47 15.20 3.95
CA ILE A 129 1.42 14.19 4.12
C ILE A 129 0.44 14.21 2.95
N ALA A 130 -0.09 15.38 2.60
CA ALA A 130 -1.11 15.46 1.56
C ALA A 130 -0.59 14.93 0.22
N ILE A 131 0.63 15.32 -0.16
CA ILE A 131 1.32 14.84 -1.36
C ILE A 131 1.55 13.33 -1.27
N GLY A 132 2.08 12.84 -0.14
CA GLY A 132 2.41 11.43 0.05
C GLY A 132 1.20 10.51 -0.07
N VAL A 133 0.14 10.80 0.69
CA VAL A 133 -1.09 10.00 0.71
C VAL A 133 -1.83 10.12 -0.63
N GLY A 134 -1.97 11.35 -1.15
CA GLY A 134 -2.63 11.59 -2.44
C GLY A 134 -1.92 10.85 -3.59
N ALA A 135 -0.58 10.87 -3.61
CA ALA A 135 0.21 10.13 -4.60
C ALA A 135 0.10 8.62 -4.42
N MET A 136 0.13 8.10 -3.19
CA MET A 136 -0.07 6.67 -2.90
C MET A 136 -1.44 6.20 -3.41
N ASN A 137 -2.50 6.94 -3.09
CA ASN A 137 -3.87 6.60 -3.48
C ASN A 137 -4.06 6.66 -5.00
N ALA A 138 -3.55 7.71 -5.65
CA ALA A 138 -3.57 7.82 -7.11
C ALA A 138 -2.77 6.69 -7.78
N ALA A 139 -1.59 6.35 -7.25
CA ALA A 139 -0.77 5.26 -7.76
C ALA A 139 -1.48 3.90 -7.63
N CYS A 140 -2.19 3.66 -6.53
CA CYS A 140 -2.97 2.45 -6.34
C CYS A 140 -4.12 2.34 -7.36
N LEU A 141 -4.85 3.42 -7.64
CA LEU A 141 -5.89 3.46 -8.66
C LEU A 141 -5.33 3.18 -10.06
N LEU A 142 -4.23 3.85 -10.42
CA LEU A 142 -3.59 3.65 -11.72
C LEU A 142 -3.05 2.22 -11.87
N ALA A 143 -2.41 1.67 -10.84
CA ALA A 143 -1.95 0.30 -10.82
C ALA A 143 -3.10 -0.68 -11.02
N ALA A 144 -4.22 -0.48 -10.31
CA ALA A 144 -5.42 -1.29 -10.44
C ALA A 144 -5.95 -1.26 -11.89
N ALA A 145 -6.05 -0.07 -12.50
CA ALA A 145 -6.53 0.06 -13.88
C ALA A 145 -5.60 -0.65 -14.87
N VAL A 146 -4.28 -0.47 -14.76
CA VAL A 146 -3.28 -1.12 -15.63
C VAL A 146 -3.31 -2.65 -15.47
N ILE A 147 -3.48 -3.15 -14.24
CA ILE A 147 -3.62 -4.59 -13.98
C ILE A 147 -4.90 -5.12 -14.64
N ALA A 148 -6.03 -4.44 -14.44
CA ALA A 148 -7.30 -4.82 -15.04
C ALA A 148 -7.25 -4.81 -16.58
N HIS A 149 -6.53 -3.84 -17.18
CA HIS A 149 -6.27 -3.82 -18.62
C HIS A 149 -5.58 -5.10 -19.10
N ARG A 150 -4.57 -5.59 -18.35
CA ARG A 150 -3.83 -6.81 -18.70
C ARG A 150 -4.63 -8.09 -18.48
N VAL A 151 -5.69 -8.02 -17.69
CA VAL A 151 -6.58 -9.13 -17.38
C VAL A 151 -7.70 -9.23 -18.42
N ALA A 152 -8.46 -8.15 -18.61
CA ALA A 152 -9.70 -8.16 -19.39
C ALA A 152 -9.81 -7.00 -20.41
N GLY A 153 -8.69 -6.37 -20.76
CA GLY A 153 -8.60 -5.37 -21.82
C GLY A 153 -9.16 -3.99 -21.46
N ARG A 154 -9.45 -3.19 -22.50
CA ARG A 154 -9.80 -1.77 -22.38
C ARG A 154 -11.07 -1.50 -21.56
N ILE A 155 -12.08 -2.36 -21.66
CA ILE A 155 -13.34 -2.15 -20.91
C ILE A 155 -13.07 -2.26 -19.41
N ALA A 156 -12.32 -3.27 -18.98
CA ALA A 156 -11.95 -3.45 -17.57
C ALA A 156 -11.12 -2.27 -17.04
N PHE A 157 -10.18 -1.75 -17.83
CA PHE A 157 -9.45 -0.53 -17.51
C PHE A 157 -10.38 0.66 -17.22
N LEU A 158 -11.33 0.92 -18.12
CA LEU A 158 -12.27 2.03 -18.00
C LEU A 158 -13.22 1.84 -16.80
N LEU A 159 -13.70 0.62 -16.56
CA LEU A 159 -14.56 0.31 -15.42
C LEU A 159 -13.83 0.50 -14.09
N ILE A 160 -12.58 0.08 -13.98
CA ILE A 160 -11.79 0.30 -12.75
C ILE A 160 -11.55 1.78 -12.50
N LEU A 161 -11.24 2.56 -13.54
CA LEU A 161 -11.11 4.02 -13.39
C LEU A 161 -12.44 4.67 -13.01
N LEU A 162 -13.56 4.24 -13.60
CA LEU A 162 -14.88 4.75 -13.26
C LEU A 162 -15.25 4.44 -11.80
N VAL A 163 -15.08 3.18 -11.38
CA VAL A 163 -15.35 2.74 -10.00
C VAL A 163 -14.42 3.47 -9.02
N GLY A 164 -13.14 3.56 -9.31
CA GLY A 164 -12.17 4.23 -8.45
C GLY A 164 -12.38 5.75 -8.36
N ALA A 165 -12.75 6.41 -9.46
CA ALA A 165 -13.09 7.83 -9.46
C ALA A 165 -14.41 8.10 -8.71
N SER A 166 -15.41 7.23 -8.88
CA SER A 166 -16.68 7.30 -8.13
C SER A 166 -16.44 7.07 -6.64
N PHE A 167 -15.55 6.16 -6.30
CA PHE A 167 -15.13 5.89 -4.94
C PHE A 167 -14.39 7.09 -4.33
N ALA A 168 -13.41 7.67 -5.03
CA ALA A 168 -12.74 8.90 -4.61
C ALA A 168 -13.73 10.05 -4.38
N TRP A 169 -14.69 10.22 -5.29
CA TRP A 169 -15.76 11.21 -5.16
C TRP A 169 -16.62 10.95 -3.91
N SER A 170 -16.95 9.69 -3.62
CA SER A 170 -17.73 9.31 -2.43
C SER A 170 -17.00 9.56 -1.11
N MET A 171 -15.66 9.45 -1.11
CA MET A 171 -14.82 9.78 0.04
C MET A 171 -14.80 11.28 0.33
N GLY A 172 -15.06 12.13 -0.67
CA GLY A 172 -14.93 13.57 -0.53
C GLY A 172 -13.46 14.04 -0.54
N SER A 173 -13.27 15.35 -0.47
CA SER A 173 -11.96 15.96 -0.74
C SER A 173 -10.90 15.63 0.32
N GLU A 174 -11.27 15.63 1.60
CA GLU A 174 -10.33 15.52 2.73
C GLU A 174 -9.77 14.10 2.89
N LEU A 175 -10.64 13.09 2.86
CA LEU A 175 -10.27 11.68 3.03
C LEU A 175 -9.27 11.16 1.98
N ILE A 176 -9.16 11.83 0.83
CA ILE A 176 -8.25 11.42 -0.24
C ILE A 176 -6.79 11.59 0.16
N TYR A 177 -6.48 12.57 1.02
CA TYR A 177 -5.12 12.90 1.44
C TYR A 177 -4.90 12.74 2.95
N ASP A 178 -5.93 12.40 3.70
CA ASP A 178 -5.84 12.11 5.13
C ASP A 178 -4.99 10.86 5.39
N VAL A 179 -3.99 10.99 6.26
CA VAL A 179 -3.05 9.91 6.61
C VAL A 179 -3.63 8.92 7.59
N TRP A 180 -4.69 9.28 8.31
CA TRP A 180 -5.34 8.40 9.26
C TRP A 180 -5.64 7.02 8.63
N GLN A 181 -5.28 5.95 9.33
CA GLN A 181 -5.13 4.62 8.72
C GLN A 181 -6.42 4.07 8.08
N PRO A 182 -7.61 4.25 8.69
CA PRO A 182 -8.87 3.84 8.06
C PRO A 182 -9.17 4.52 6.73
N HIS A 183 -8.61 5.71 6.48
CA HIS A 183 -8.83 6.49 5.26
C HIS A 183 -7.74 6.23 4.22
N SER A 184 -6.47 6.33 4.61
CA SER A 184 -5.32 6.18 3.70
C SER A 184 -5.19 4.79 3.10
N LEU A 185 -5.77 3.75 3.72
CA LEU A 185 -5.67 2.36 3.27
C LEU A 185 -6.77 1.91 2.29
N LEU A 186 -7.75 2.76 1.98
CA LEU A 186 -8.88 2.40 1.13
C LEU A 186 -8.48 2.07 -0.32
N PHE A 187 -7.61 2.87 -0.94
CA PHE A 187 -7.09 2.59 -2.29
C PHE A 187 -6.07 1.44 -2.33
N PRO A 188 -5.15 1.30 -1.37
CA PRO A 188 -4.36 0.08 -1.21
C PRO A 188 -5.24 -1.18 -1.12
N PHE A 189 -6.33 -1.15 -0.34
CA PHE A 189 -7.24 -2.28 -0.25
C PHE A 189 -8.00 -2.53 -1.57
N PHE A 190 -8.45 -1.49 -2.26
CA PHE A 190 -9.03 -1.60 -3.60
C PHE A 190 -8.05 -2.26 -4.60
N LEU A 191 -6.77 -1.87 -4.58
CA LEU A 191 -5.73 -2.49 -5.38
C LEU A 191 -5.54 -3.97 -5.02
N LEU A 192 -5.61 -4.35 -3.74
CA LEU A 192 -5.51 -5.75 -3.32
C LEU A 192 -6.63 -6.61 -3.91
N ILE A 193 -7.85 -6.10 -3.97
CA ILE A 193 -8.99 -6.80 -4.59
C ILE A 193 -8.72 -7.04 -6.09
N VAL A 194 -8.23 -6.02 -6.80
CA VAL A 194 -7.91 -6.14 -8.24
C VAL A 194 -6.72 -7.08 -8.48
N LEU A 195 -5.72 -7.09 -7.58
CA LEU A 195 -4.61 -8.04 -7.63
C LEU A 195 -5.09 -9.48 -7.40
N ALA A 196 -6.01 -9.70 -6.46
CA ALA A 196 -6.62 -11.02 -6.24
C ALA A 196 -7.42 -11.49 -7.46
N TRP A 197 -8.19 -10.60 -8.10
CA TRP A 197 -8.84 -10.90 -9.38
C TRP A 197 -7.81 -11.23 -10.47
N SER A 198 -6.75 -10.43 -10.61
CA SER A 198 -5.70 -10.70 -11.58
C SER A 198 -5.02 -12.06 -11.35
N PHE A 199 -4.85 -12.46 -10.09
CA PHE A 199 -4.29 -13.75 -9.74
C PHE A 199 -5.25 -14.90 -10.06
N ALA A 200 -6.55 -14.73 -9.77
CA ALA A 200 -7.60 -15.69 -10.11
C ALA A 200 -7.63 -15.98 -11.63
N GLU A 201 -7.36 -14.97 -12.45
CA GLU A 201 -7.26 -15.04 -13.92
C GLU A 201 -5.90 -15.59 -14.42
N GLY A 202 -5.10 -16.16 -13.52
CA GLY A 202 -3.84 -16.84 -13.85
C GLY A 202 -2.63 -15.92 -14.03
N LYS A 203 -2.71 -14.62 -13.71
CA LYS A 203 -1.53 -13.73 -13.73
C LYS A 203 -0.72 -13.91 -12.44
N LEU A 204 0.02 -15.00 -12.35
CA LEU A 204 0.62 -15.45 -11.08
C LEU A 204 1.58 -14.47 -10.40
N LYS A 205 2.21 -13.56 -11.17
CA LYS A 205 3.06 -12.49 -10.62
C LYS A 205 2.28 -11.54 -9.69
N ALA A 206 0.97 -11.46 -9.83
CA ALA A 206 0.11 -10.65 -8.97
C ALA A 206 0.20 -11.08 -7.49
N LEU A 207 0.52 -12.36 -7.20
CA LEU A 207 0.64 -12.84 -5.82
C LEU A 207 1.69 -12.08 -4.99
N ALA A 208 2.87 -11.84 -5.57
CA ALA A 208 3.93 -11.12 -4.88
C ALA A 208 3.54 -9.67 -4.60
N TRP A 209 2.84 -9.03 -5.55
CA TRP A 209 2.26 -7.69 -5.36
C TRP A 209 1.13 -7.69 -4.34
N SER A 210 0.30 -8.74 -4.28
CA SER A 210 -0.72 -8.89 -3.25
C SER A 210 -0.09 -8.96 -1.86
N ILE A 211 1.02 -9.68 -1.69
CA ILE A 211 1.75 -9.71 -0.43
C ILE A 211 2.36 -8.34 -0.11
N ALA A 212 2.86 -7.60 -1.10
CA ALA A 212 3.36 -6.25 -0.86
C ALA A 212 2.29 -5.31 -0.31
N VAL A 213 1.13 -5.27 -0.98
CA VAL A 213 0.00 -4.43 -0.58
C VAL A 213 -0.61 -4.92 0.74
N ALA A 214 -0.77 -6.23 0.93
CA ALA A 214 -1.23 -6.80 2.19
C ALA A 214 -0.28 -6.49 3.36
N SER A 215 1.03 -6.45 3.11
CA SER A 215 2.00 -6.06 4.14
C SER A 215 1.79 -4.61 4.58
N LEU A 216 1.62 -3.68 3.63
CA LEU A 216 1.28 -2.29 3.96
C LEU A 216 -0.01 -2.21 4.78
N LEU A 217 -1.08 -2.89 4.33
CA LEU A 217 -2.39 -2.89 5.00
C LEU A 217 -2.30 -3.43 6.44
N ILE A 218 -1.74 -4.63 6.62
CA ILE A 218 -1.68 -5.33 7.90
C ILE A 218 -0.76 -4.59 8.86
N GLN A 219 0.40 -4.12 8.40
CA GLN A 219 1.33 -3.39 9.25
C GLN A 219 0.77 -2.05 9.72
N THR A 220 -0.09 -1.44 8.92
CA THR A 220 -0.65 -0.11 9.21
C THR A 220 -1.90 -0.18 10.07
N HIS A 221 -2.78 -1.17 9.87
CA HIS A 221 -4.02 -1.28 10.64
C HIS A 221 -4.47 -2.74 10.84
N LEU A 222 -4.64 -3.13 12.10
CA LEU A 222 -4.91 -4.52 12.52
C LEU A 222 -6.17 -5.15 11.91
N SER A 223 -7.20 -4.37 11.55
CA SER A 223 -8.41 -4.93 10.93
C SER A 223 -8.13 -5.70 9.63
N TYR A 224 -7.05 -5.37 8.92
CA TYR A 224 -6.67 -6.04 7.68
C TYR A 224 -6.00 -7.40 7.90
N VAL A 225 -5.66 -7.78 9.13
CA VAL A 225 -5.11 -9.12 9.44
C VAL A 225 -6.07 -10.24 9.03
N TYR A 226 -7.38 -9.96 8.99
CA TYR A 226 -8.39 -10.90 8.52
C TYR A 226 -8.72 -10.70 7.04
N LEU A 227 -8.96 -9.44 6.64
CA LEU A 227 -9.43 -9.12 5.29
C LEU A 227 -8.39 -9.39 4.21
N ALA A 228 -7.12 -9.00 4.43
CA ALA A 228 -6.11 -9.13 3.38
C ALA A 228 -5.77 -10.60 3.08
N PRO A 229 -5.53 -11.49 4.06
CA PRO A 229 -5.33 -12.91 3.80
C PRO A 229 -6.57 -13.55 3.17
N LEU A 230 -7.78 -13.20 3.62
CA LEU A 230 -9.02 -13.74 3.04
C LEU A 230 -9.13 -13.42 1.54
N ILE A 231 -8.90 -12.17 1.14
CA ILE A 231 -8.95 -11.76 -0.28
C ILE A 231 -7.90 -12.51 -1.11
N ILE A 232 -6.68 -12.69 -0.58
CA ILE A 232 -5.63 -13.46 -1.27
C ILE A 232 -6.03 -14.93 -1.40
N LEU A 233 -6.53 -15.54 -0.32
CA LEU A 233 -6.97 -16.94 -0.31
C LEU A 233 -8.13 -17.19 -1.28
N VAL A 234 -9.07 -16.26 -1.39
CA VAL A 234 -10.15 -16.32 -2.39
C VAL A 234 -9.56 -16.29 -3.80
N GLY A 235 -8.60 -15.41 -4.08
CA GLY A 235 -7.91 -15.38 -5.38
C GLY A 235 -7.20 -16.69 -5.69
N VAL A 236 -6.51 -17.29 -4.70
CA VAL A 236 -5.85 -18.60 -4.84
C VAL A 236 -6.84 -19.72 -5.07
N PHE A 237 -7.92 -19.74 -4.30
CA PHE A 237 -8.99 -20.72 -4.46
C PHE A 237 -9.59 -20.65 -5.87
N LEU A 238 -9.96 -19.46 -6.35
CA LEU A 238 -10.54 -19.26 -7.68
C LEU A 238 -9.57 -19.68 -8.80
N TYR A 239 -8.28 -19.35 -8.66
CA TYR A 239 -7.26 -19.84 -9.60
C TYR A 239 -7.21 -21.36 -9.63
N LEU A 240 -7.06 -22.02 -8.48
CA LEU A 240 -6.96 -23.48 -8.39
C LEU A 240 -8.24 -24.17 -8.87
N TRP A 241 -9.40 -23.59 -8.56
CA TRP A 241 -10.70 -24.06 -9.01
C TRP A 241 -10.83 -24.00 -10.53
N SER A 242 -10.41 -22.89 -11.16
CA SER A 242 -10.38 -22.76 -12.62
C SER A 242 -9.48 -23.81 -13.29
N GLN A 243 -8.43 -24.25 -12.58
CA GLN A 243 -7.46 -25.23 -13.06
C GLN A 243 -7.69 -26.64 -12.50
N ARG A 244 -8.90 -26.96 -12.00
CA ARG A 244 -9.20 -28.23 -11.31
C ARG A 244 -8.88 -29.49 -12.12
N ALA A 245 -9.00 -29.44 -13.46
CA ALA A 245 -8.66 -30.56 -14.34
C ALA A 245 -7.14 -30.81 -14.45
N GLY A 246 -6.32 -29.80 -14.17
CA GLY A 246 -4.85 -29.83 -14.19
C GLY A 246 -4.23 -29.44 -12.86
N PHE A 247 -4.89 -29.78 -11.73
CA PHE A 247 -4.56 -29.27 -10.40
C PHE A 247 -3.09 -29.44 -10.00
N VAL A 248 -2.49 -30.59 -10.30
CA VAL A 248 -1.08 -30.87 -9.97
C VAL A 248 -0.13 -29.93 -10.72
N ALA A 249 -0.41 -29.64 -12.00
CA ALA A 249 0.37 -28.69 -12.78
C ALA A 249 0.16 -27.25 -12.28
N ALA A 250 -1.06 -26.91 -11.88
CA ALA A 250 -1.37 -25.61 -11.27
C ALA A 250 -0.62 -25.40 -9.95
N LEU A 251 -0.53 -26.41 -9.08
CA LEU A 251 0.32 -26.33 -7.88
C LEU A 251 1.80 -26.14 -8.24
N GLY A 252 2.27 -26.81 -9.29
CA GLY A 252 3.63 -26.64 -9.80
C GLY A 252 3.93 -25.21 -10.27
N SER A 253 2.96 -24.54 -10.89
CA SER A 253 3.11 -23.17 -11.41
C SER A 253 3.24 -22.13 -10.29
N LEU A 254 2.70 -22.42 -9.10
CA LEU A 254 2.72 -21.51 -7.94
C LEU A 254 4.08 -21.42 -7.24
N LYS A 255 4.99 -22.38 -7.45
CA LYS A 255 6.28 -22.44 -6.73
C LYS A 255 7.08 -21.14 -6.84
N ARG A 256 7.26 -20.62 -8.06
CA ARG A 256 8.00 -19.37 -8.30
C ARG A 256 7.28 -18.14 -7.72
N PRO A 257 5.98 -17.91 -8.02
CA PRO A 257 5.20 -16.85 -7.38
C PRO A 257 5.27 -16.86 -5.86
N VAL A 258 5.13 -18.03 -5.23
CA VAL A 258 5.22 -18.18 -3.76
C VAL A 258 6.61 -17.80 -3.27
N LEU A 259 7.67 -18.27 -3.93
CA LEU A 259 9.04 -17.89 -3.56
C LEU A 259 9.26 -16.36 -3.62
N TRP A 260 8.81 -15.71 -4.69
CA TRP A 260 8.86 -14.24 -4.79
C TRP A 260 8.03 -13.56 -3.70
N SER A 261 6.86 -14.10 -3.40
CA SER A 261 5.96 -13.58 -2.38
C SER A 261 6.57 -13.68 -0.98
N VAL A 262 7.24 -14.79 -0.68
CA VAL A 262 8.01 -14.97 0.56
C VAL A 262 9.15 -13.97 0.63
N GLY A 263 9.93 -13.79 -0.45
CA GLY A 263 11.00 -12.81 -0.50
C GLY A 263 10.50 -11.38 -0.26
N VAL A 264 9.41 -10.98 -0.93
CA VAL A 264 8.76 -9.68 -0.73
C VAL A 264 8.27 -9.53 0.73
N GLY A 265 7.63 -10.55 1.28
CA GLY A 265 7.20 -10.57 2.67
C GLY A 265 8.35 -10.37 3.65
N ILE A 266 9.45 -11.11 3.48
CA ILE A 266 10.63 -10.99 4.36
C ILE A 266 11.21 -9.57 4.30
N VAL A 267 11.35 -8.99 3.10
CA VAL A 267 11.90 -7.64 2.93
C VAL A 267 11.00 -6.60 3.61
N LEU A 268 9.70 -6.65 3.34
CA LEU A 268 8.75 -5.66 3.87
C LEU A 268 8.49 -5.80 5.37
N TRP A 269 8.73 -6.98 5.94
CA TRP A 269 8.60 -7.24 7.37
C TRP A 269 9.95 -7.21 8.09
N ALA A 270 11.04 -6.79 7.44
CA ALA A 270 12.36 -6.78 8.06
C ALA A 270 12.42 -5.91 9.34
N GLN A 271 11.81 -4.72 9.31
CA GLN A 271 11.74 -3.83 10.48
C GLN A 271 10.98 -4.44 11.68
N PRO A 272 9.73 -4.91 11.53
CA PRO A 272 9.02 -5.51 12.65
C PRO A 272 9.62 -6.85 13.09
N LEU A 273 10.18 -7.66 12.18
CA LEU A 273 10.92 -8.87 12.55
C LEU A 273 12.19 -8.55 13.33
N TRP A 274 12.87 -7.45 12.99
CA TRP A 274 14.02 -6.99 13.78
C TRP A 274 13.59 -6.60 15.20
N GLN A 275 12.48 -5.87 15.35
CA GLN A 275 11.92 -5.55 16.66
C GLN A 275 11.50 -6.80 17.43
N GLN A 276 10.93 -7.79 16.75
CA GLN A 276 10.52 -9.05 17.36
C GLN A 276 11.70 -9.80 17.99
N LEU A 277 12.88 -9.75 17.36
CA LEU A 277 14.07 -10.51 17.77
C LEU A 277 15.00 -9.74 18.72
N HIS A 278 15.07 -8.41 18.58
CA HIS A 278 16.04 -7.57 19.30
C HIS A 278 15.40 -6.49 20.17
N GLY A 279 14.07 -6.40 20.17
CA GLY A 279 13.33 -5.44 20.98
C GLY A 279 13.50 -5.70 22.48
N PRO A 280 13.52 -4.66 23.31
CA PRO A 280 13.58 -4.83 24.77
C PRO A 280 12.24 -5.37 25.31
N GLY A 281 12.31 -6.38 26.17
CA GLY A 281 11.15 -6.96 26.85
C GLY A 281 10.29 -7.85 25.95
N GLU A 282 9.01 -7.98 26.29
CA GLU A 282 8.05 -8.75 25.50
C GLU A 282 7.82 -8.09 24.14
N SER A 283 7.84 -8.91 23.09
CA SER A 283 7.76 -8.47 21.71
C SER A 283 6.35 -7.98 21.31
N ASN A 284 6.25 -7.17 20.25
CA ASN A 284 4.94 -6.64 19.84
C ASN A 284 4.05 -7.74 19.24
N MET A 285 4.60 -8.73 18.53
CA MET A 285 3.77 -9.81 17.98
C MET A 285 3.25 -10.74 19.08
N ASP A 286 4.04 -11.00 20.13
CA ASP A 286 3.58 -11.80 21.26
C ASP A 286 2.41 -11.09 21.97
N ARG A 287 2.52 -9.78 22.20
CA ARG A 287 1.42 -8.99 22.77
C ARG A 287 0.16 -9.00 21.91
N LEU A 288 0.30 -8.97 20.58
CA LEU A 288 -0.85 -9.08 19.67
C LEU A 288 -1.51 -10.46 19.76
N ILE A 289 -0.73 -11.53 19.83
CA ILE A 289 -1.23 -12.91 19.98
C ILE A 289 -1.89 -13.09 21.35
N ASP A 290 -1.27 -12.57 22.40
CA ASP A 290 -1.77 -12.61 23.77
C ASP A 290 -3.07 -11.83 23.92
N ALA A 291 -3.18 -10.66 23.30
CA ALA A 291 -4.42 -9.90 23.24
C ALA A 291 -5.51 -10.69 22.47
N ALA A 292 -5.16 -11.30 21.33
CA ALA A 292 -6.11 -12.08 20.53
C ALA A 292 -6.56 -13.38 21.23
N SER A 293 -5.71 -14.00 22.05
CA SER A 293 -6.04 -15.19 22.85
C SER A 293 -6.83 -14.87 24.12
N GLY A 294 -7.01 -13.59 24.45
CA GLY A 294 -7.72 -13.13 25.65
C GLY A 294 -6.88 -13.16 26.93
N LYS A 295 -5.55 -13.31 26.83
CA LYS A 295 -4.63 -13.34 27.99
C LYS A 295 -4.72 -12.07 28.83
N TYR A 296 -4.91 -10.91 28.19
CA TYR A 296 -5.06 -9.61 28.87
C TYR A 296 -6.52 -9.29 29.25
N GLY A 297 -7.41 -10.29 29.22
CA GLY A 297 -8.85 -10.11 29.40
C GLY A 297 -9.59 -10.00 28.08
N SER A 298 -10.92 -10.06 28.15
CA SER A 298 -11.81 -9.90 26.99
C SER A 298 -12.56 -8.57 27.09
N MET A 299 -12.63 -7.84 25.98
CA MET A 299 -13.57 -6.73 25.89
C MET A 299 -15.00 -7.28 25.88
N PRO A 300 -15.99 -6.53 26.42
CA PRO A 300 -17.38 -6.93 26.33
C PRO A 300 -17.77 -7.22 24.88
N SER A 301 -18.25 -8.43 24.59
CA SER A 301 -18.83 -8.73 23.29
C SER A 301 -20.13 -7.98 23.14
N PHE A 302 -20.24 -7.18 22.08
CA PHE A 302 -21.47 -6.45 21.78
C PHE A 302 -22.58 -7.33 21.17
N GLY A 303 -22.30 -8.62 20.93
CA GLY A 303 -23.26 -9.61 20.45
C GLY A 303 -23.57 -9.52 18.94
N THR A 304 -24.04 -10.64 18.37
CA THR A 304 -24.36 -10.76 16.94
C THR A 304 -25.53 -9.88 16.52
N SER A 305 -26.49 -9.65 17.42
CA SER A 305 -27.64 -8.78 17.16
C SER A 305 -27.22 -7.34 16.88
N LEU A 306 -26.30 -6.77 17.68
CA LEU A 306 -25.81 -5.42 17.44
C LEU A 306 -24.96 -5.36 16.16
N ALA A 307 -24.14 -6.38 15.89
CA ALA A 307 -23.37 -6.47 14.65
C ALA A 307 -24.29 -6.46 13.42
N VAL A 308 -25.35 -7.29 13.41
CA VAL A 308 -26.34 -7.32 12.32
C VAL A 308 -27.07 -5.98 12.21
N ARG A 309 -27.39 -5.31 13.32
CA ARG A 309 -28.00 -3.97 13.31
C ARG A 309 -27.07 -2.91 12.73
N PHE A 310 -25.77 -2.94 13.03
CA PHE A 310 -24.81 -2.00 12.43
C PHE A 310 -24.65 -2.24 10.94
N VAL A 311 -24.50 -3.50 10.51
CA VAL A 311 -24.47 -3.86 9.09
C VAL A 311 -25.77 -3.44 8.41
N GLY A 312 -26.91 -3.70 9.03
CA GLY A 312 -28.23 -3.27 8.56
C GLY A 312 -28.36 -1.76 8.50
N ALA A 313 -27.85 -1.00 9.47
CA ALA A 313 -27.91 0.46 9.43
C ALA A 313 -27.08 1.04 8.26
N VAL A 314 -25.92 0.43 7.96
CA VAL A 314 -25.06 0.83 6.84
C VAL A 314 -25.67 0.42 5.48
N ILE A 315 -26.29 -0.76 5.39
CA ILE A 315 -26.83 -1.32 4.13
C ILE A 315 -28.30 -0.94 3.88
N ALA A 316 -29.08 -0.61 4.92
CA ALA A 316 -30.53 -0.35 4.85
C ALA A 316 -31.00 1.09 5.17
N LEU A 317 -30.13 2.05 5.58
CA LEU A 317 -30.47 3.48 5.64
C LEU A 317 -29.73 4.34 4.58
N PRO A 318 -30.45 5.13 3.75
CA PRO A 318 -29.82 6.13 2.87
C PRO A 318 -29.01 7.17 3.68
N PRO A 319 -28.00 7.84 3.09
CA PRO A 319 -27.76 7.99 1.66
C PRO A 319 -26.52 7.21 1.16
N TRP A 320 -26.72 6.04 0.56
CA TRP A 320 -25.68 5.25 -0.09
C TRP A 320 -25.31 5.71 -1.50
N ILE A 321 -26.17 6.48 -2.19
CA ILE A 321 -26.00 6.74 -3.62
C ILE A 321 -25.39 8.11 -3.92
N LEU A 322 -25.35 9.08 -3.00
CA LEU A 322 -24.70 10.39 -3.19
C LEU A 322 -24.66 11.16 -1.84
N ARG A 323 -23.60 11.96 -1.64
CA ARG A 323 -23.06 12.50 -0.38
C ARG A 323 -24.07 12.99 0.69
N SER A 324 -23.91 12.52 1.94
CA SER A 324 -23.86 13.38 3.14
C SER A 324 -22.86 12.88 4.20
N SER A 325 -21.92 12.00 3.85
CA SER A 325 -20.80 11.65 4.73
C SER A 325 -19.76 12.77 4.62
N PHE A 326 -19.41 13.40 5.75
CA PHE A 326 -18.41 14.47 5.87
C PHE A 326 -18.76 15.81 5.22
N ALA A 327 -20.04 16.22 5.23
CA ALA A 327 -20.41 17.62 4.97
C ALA A 327 -20.14 18.51 6.21
N GLU A 328 -20.14 17.90 7.39
CA GLU A 328 -19.83 18.52 8.67
C GLU A 328 -18.73 17.69 9.37
N SER A 329 -17.47 17.89 8.97
CA SER A 329 -16.32 17.50 9.79
C SER A 329 -15.83 18.75 10.51
N ILE A 330 -16.43 19.02 11.67
CA ILE A 330 -15.99 19.81 12.84
C ILE A 330 -17.27 20.42 13.49
N PRO A 331 -17.64 20.08 14.74
CA PRO A 331 -18.55 20.90 15.52
C PRO A 331 -17.91 22.22 15.96
#